data_AF-A0A382LZE1-F1
#
_entry.id   AF-A0A382LZE1-F1
#
_cell.length_a   1.000
_cell.length_b   1.000
_cell.length_c   1.000
_cell.angle_alpha   90.00
_cell.angle_beta   90.00
_cell.angle_gamma   90.00
#
_symmetry.space_group_name_H-M   'P 1'
#
loop_
_entity.id
_entity.type
_entity.pdbx_description
1 polymer ?
#
loop_
_entity_poly.entity_id
_entity_poly.type
_entity_poly.pdbx_seq_one_letter_code
_entity_poly.pdbx_strand_id
1 'polypeptide(L)'
;VLEERGVPFMIHIGGGGRSLKPAFHDNDRLVSDFLGGGENVRGKDYMVIHQQPEQFLAALVLDGVLEAHPGLRGGCIEQGAMWVVPWLRRLDICQSTFGRTEPTLAELPEKASDYVHRQLFFTPFPTEPVGWLIDECGDDLFLFSSDYPHPEGGKDPLGRFEKSMEETPEGARDRFYLDNYAEMMGPVLTPA
;
A
#
# COMPACT_ATOMS: atom_id res chain seq x y z
N VAL A 1 -6.24 -20.99 -2.98
CA VAL A 1 -5.50 -21.28 -1.72
C VAL A 1 -5.59 -20.15 -0.70
N LEU A 2 -5.05 -18.95 -0.94
CA LEU A 2 -5.10 -17.86 0.07
C LEU A 2 -6.54 -17.45 0.40
N GLU A 3 -7.33 -17.12 -0.62
CA GLU A 3 -8.77 -16.83 -0.49
C GLU A 3 -9.53 -17.95 0.23
N GLU A 4 -9.37 -19.21 -0.21
CA GLU A 4 -10.05 -20.37 0.39
C GLU A 4 -9.74 -20.55 1.89
N ARG A 5 -8.57 -20.08 2.34
CA ARG A 5 -8.15 -20.13 3.74
C ARG A 5 -8.42 -18.83 4.49
N GLY A 6 -8.94 -17.80 3.81
CA GLY A 6 -9.14 -16.46 4.38
C GLY A 6 -7.84 -15.78 4.80
N VAL A 7 -6.69 -16.16 4.22
CA VAL A 7 -5.36 -15.63 4.60
C VAL A 7 -5.00 -14.51 3.62
N PRO A 8 -4.76 -13.27 4.08
CA PRO A 8 -4.31 -12.20 3.19
C PRO A 8 -2.87 -12.43 2.72
N PHE A 9 -2.54 -11.94 1.53
CA PHE A 9 -1.14 -11.79 1.14
C PHE A 9 -0.55 -10.49 1.71
N MET A 10 0.76 -10.45 1.91
CA MET A 10 1.46 -9.25 2.36
C MET A 10 2.68 -9.02 1.46
N ILE A 11 2.81 -7.79 0.99
CA ILE A 11 3.99 -7.29 0.30
C ILE A 11 4.71 -6.39 1.30
N HIS A 12 5.99 -6.64 1.47
CA HIS A 12 6.82 -5.92 2.42
C HIS A 12 8.14 -5.55 1.75
N ILE A 13 8.73 -4.43 2.17
CA ILE A 13 10.09 -4.08 1.75
C ILE A 13 11.05 -5.23 2.07
N GLY A 14 12.06 -5.43 1.21
CA GLY A 14 13.08 -6.48 1.34
C GLY A 14 12.85 -7.71 0.46
N GLY A 15 11.60 -8.01 0.07
CA GLY A 15 11.28 -9.18 -0.75
C GLY A 15 11.53 -9.02 -2.27
N GLY A 16 11.48 -7.79 -2.79
CA GLY A 16 11.47 -7.50 -4.24
C GLY A 16 12.82 -7.11 -4.86
N GLY A 17 13.92 -7.23 -4.12
CA GLY A 17 15.25 -6.82 -4.57
C GLY A 17 15.46 -5.31 -4.52
N ARG A 18 16.39 -4.78 -5.34
CA ARG A 18 16.77 -3.36 -5.29
C ARG A 18 15.70 -2.48 -5.95
N SER A 19 15.15 -1.52 -5.20
CA SER A 19 14.17 -0.55 -5.73
C SER A 19 14.75 0.35 -6.82
N LEU A 20 16.06 0.62 -6.78
CA LEU A 20 16.74 1.47 -7.76
C LEU A 20 17.91 0.74 -8.44
N LYS A 21 18.06 0.94 -9.76
CA LYS A 21 19.21 0.39 -10.49
C LYS A 21 20.52 1.00 -9.95
N PRO A 22 21.59 0.21 -9.77
CA PRO A 22 22.86 0.71 -9.22
C PRO A 22 23.45 1.90 -9.97
N ALA A 23 23.25 1.97 -11.30
CA ALA A 23 23.72 3.06 -12.14
C ALA A 23 23.20 4.45 -11.70
N PHE A 24 22.04 4.54 -11.01
CA PHE A 24 21.55 5.81 -10.48
C PHE A 24 22.35 6.32 -9.26
N HIS A 25 23.29 5.54 -8.74
CA HIS A 25 24.25 5.94 -7.71
C HIS A 25 25.64 6.26 -8.27
N ASP A 26 25.85 6.10 -9.58
CA ASP A 26 27.14 6.36 -10.25
C ASP A 26 27.30 7.87 -10.52
N ASN A 27 27.48 8.64 -9.44
CA ASN A 27 27.56 10.09 -9.50
C ASN A 27 28.53 10.69 -8.47
N ASP A 28 29.48 9.91 -7.98
CA ASP A 28 30.50 10.27 -6.97
C ASP A 28 29.94 10.82 -5.64
N ARG A 29 28.63 10.67 -5.38
CA ARG A 29 27.98 11.09 -4.12
C ARG A 29 27.71 9.87 -3.25
N LEU A 30 28.62 9.62 -2.31
CA LEU A 30 28.47 8.58 -1.32
C LEU A 30 27.32 8.90 -0.35
N VAL A 31 26.51 7.91 -0.04
CA VAL A 31 25.47 7.97 1.00
C VAL A 31 25.83 6.93 2.06
N SER A 32 25.85 7.33 3.32
CA SER A 32 26.18 6.45 4.44
C SER A 32 25.07 5.43 4.70
N ASP A 33 25.46 4.16 4.83
CA ASP A 33 24.61 3.04 5.21
C ASP A 33 24.55 2.96 6.75
N PHE A 34 23.68 3.76 7.38
CA PHE A 34 23.70 3.97 8.84
C PHE A 34 23.39 2.69 9.65
N LEU A 35 22.46 1.85 9.20
CA LEU A 35 22.16 0.55 9.81
C LEU A 35 23.11 -0.58 9.41
N GLY A 36 23.87 -0.42 8.31
CA GLY A 36 24.71 -1.48 7.73
C GLY A 36 23.89 -2.64 7.12
N GLY A 37 24.37 -3.19 6.00
CA GLY A 37 23.82 -4.44 5.43
C GLY A 37 22.81 -4.26 4.29
N GLY A 38 22.60 -3.03 3.83
CA GLY A 38 21.73 -2.76 2.67
C GLY A 38 20.23 -2.72 2.97
N GLU A 39 19.84 -2.76 4.25
CA GLU A 39 18.45 -2.64 4.71
C GLU A 39 18.00 -1.17 4.91
N ASN A 40 18.92 -0.19 4.81
CA ASN A 40 18.54 1.23 4.95
C ASN A 40 17.69 1.73 3.78
N VAL A 41 16.53 2.31 4.08
CA VAL A 41 15.80 3.14 3.12
C VAL A 41 16.54 4.48 2.97
N ARG A 42 17.28 4.66 1.87
CA ARG A 42 17.95 5.95 1.57
C ARG A 42 16.97 6.88 0.87
N GLY A 43 17.28 8.17 0.83
CA GLY A 43 16.40 9.17 0.22
C GLY A 43 16.02 8.88 -1.25
N LYS A 44 16.92 8.29 -2.05
CA LYS A 44 16.57 7.85 -3.42
C LYS A 44 15.67 6.62 -3.44
N ASP A 45 15.88 5.68 -2.51
CA ASP A 45 15.06 4.48 -2.41
C ASP A 45 13.64 4.84 -1.96
N TYR A 46 13.50 5.76 -1.00
CA TYR A 46 12.21 6.31 -0.56
C TYR A 46 11.36 6.81 -1.74
N MET A 47 11.97 7.46 -2.73
CA MET A 47 11.25 7.98 -3.90
C MET A 47 10.69 6.89 -4.82
N VAL A 48 11.20 5.66 -4.76
CA VAL A 48 10.86 4.58 -5.71
C VAL A 48 10.46 3.28 -5.03
N ILE A 49 10.44 3.24 -3.69
CA ILE A 49 10.14 2.03 -2.90
C ILE A 49 8.78 1.42 -3.26
N HIS A 50 7.80 2.27 -3.62
CA HIS A 50 6.45 1.88 -4.02
C HIS A 50 6.34 1.34 -5.46
N GLN A 51 7.36 1.48 -6.31
CA GLN A 51 7.21 1.14 -7.74
C GLN A 51 6.96 -0.35 -7.97
N GLN A 52 7.58 -1.20 -7.17
CA GLN A 52 7.39 -2.65 -7.27
C GLN A 52 6.01 -3.11 -6.78
N PRO A 53 5.52 -2.73 -5.58
CA PRO A 53 4.17 -3.08 -5.18
C PRO A 53 3.13 -2.46 -6.12
N GLU A 54 3.33 -1.22 -6.60
CA GLU A 54 2.43 -0.61 -7.59
C GLU A 54 2.30 -1.47 -8.85
N GLN A 55 3.41 -1.94 -9.41
CA GLN A 55 3.41 -2.81 -10.59
C GLN A 55 2.67 -4.12 -10.33
N PHE A 56 2.98 -4.79 -9.22
CA PHE A 56 2.37 -6.08 -8.89
C PHE A 56 0.87 -5.96 -8.63
N LEU A 57 0.46 -4.97 -7.83
CA LEU A 57 -0.95 -4.73 -7.51
C LEU A 57 -1.74 -4.28 -8.74
N ALA A 58 -1.15 -3.46 -9.62
CA ALA A 58 -1.79 -3.08 -10.87
C ALA A 58 -2.06 -4.30 -11.76
N ALA A 59 -1.12 -5.25 -11.84
CA ALA A 59 -1.35 -6.50 -12.57
C ALA A 59 -2.51 -7.31 -11.96
N LEU A 60 -2.58 -7.44 -10.63
CA LEU A 60 -3.69 -8.15 -9.98
C LEU A 60 -5.07 -7.54 -10.30
N VAL A 61 -5.15 -6.21 -10.31
CA VAL A 61 -6.38 -5.47 -10.61
C VAL A 61 -6.73 -5.63 -12.09
N LEU A 62 -5.81 -5.27 -12.98
CA LEU A 62 -6.07 -5.15 -14.42
C LEU A 62 -6.24 -6.50 -15.12
N ASP A 63 -5.58 -7.56 -14.63
CA ASP A 63 -5.76 -8.93 -15.13
C ASP A 63 -7.01 -9.61 -14.53
N GLY A 64 -7.80 -8.92 -13.70
CA GLY A 64 -9.04 -9.44 -13.13
C GLY A 64 -8.84 -10.50 -12.04
N VAL A 65 -7.65 -10.59 -11.44
CA VAL A 65 -7.39 -11.56 -10.36
C VAL A 65 -8.26 -11.26 -9.15
N LEU A 66 -8.45 -9.98 -8.82
CA LEU A 66 -9.30 -9.56 -7.70
C LEU A 66 -10.80 -9.80 -7.97
N GLU A 67 -11.23 -9.73 -9.23
CA GLU A 67 -12.57 -10.16 -9.65
C GLU A 67 -12.75 -11.67 -9.50
N ALA A 68 -11.80 -12.46 -9.99
CA ALA A 68 -11.86 -13.92 -9.91
C ALA A 68 -11.81 -14.46 -8.47
N HIS A 69 -11.23 -13.69 -7.55
CA HIS A 69 -11.04 -14.03 -6.14
C HIS A 69 -11.57 -12.93 -5.23
N PRO A 70 -12.90 -12.75 -5.12
CA PRO A 70 -13.49 -11.64 -4.40
C PRO A 70 -13.24 -11.67 -2.87
N GLY A 71 -12.88 -12.83 -2.32
CA GLY A 71 -12.49 -12.99 -0.92
C GLY A 71 -10.99 -12.82 -0.66
N LEU A 72 -10.16 -12.65 -1.70
CA LEU A 72 -8.72 -12.40 -1.53
C LEU A 72 -8.50 -11.00 -0.95
N ARG A 73 -7.60 -10.87 0.02
CA ARG A 73 -7.20 -9.60 0.62
C ARG A 73 -5.68 -9.46 0.61
N GLY A 74 -5.19 -8.22 0.56
CA GLY A 74 -3.76 -7.95 0.46
C GLY A 74 -3.32 -6.68 1.17
N GLY A 75 -2.14 -6.72 1.78
CA GLY A 75 -1.50 -5.57 2.41
C GLY A 75 -0.19 -5.16 1.73
N CYS A 76 0.01 -3.87 1.49
CA CYS A 76 1.30 -3.26 1.15
C CYS A 76 1.88 -2.57 2.39
N ILE A 77 2.89 -3.19 2.97
CA ILE A 77 3.40 -2.87 4.31
C ILE A 77 4.82 -2.29 4.22
N GLU A 78 5.08 -1.20 4.94
CA GLU A 78 6.38 -0.51 5.00
C GLU A 78 6.87 0.05 3.64
N GLN A 79 5.96 0.49 2.76
CA GLN A 79 6.30 1.08 1.46
C GLN A 79 5.63 2.44 1.19
N GLY A 80 5.05 3.05 2.23
CA GLY A 80 4.29 4.30 2.15
C GLY A 80 2.98 4.17 1.38
N ALA A 81 2.18 5.23 1.42
CA ALA A 81 0.82 5.22 0.89
C ALA A 81 0.47 6.43 0.02
N MET A 82 1.30 7.50 -0.03
CA MET A 82 1.00 8.68 -0.86
C MET A 82 0.80 8.37 -2.35
N TRP A 83 1.47 7.33 -2.86
CA TRP A 83 1.36 6.90 -4.27
C TRP A 83 -0.02 6.33 -4.63
N VAL A 84 -0.80 5.88 -3.63
CA VAL A 84 -2.13 5.28 -3.82
C VAL A 84 -3.11 6.30 -4.41
N VAL A 85 -3.04 7.56 -3.97
CA VAL A 85 -3.93 8.66 -4.43
C VAL A 85 -3.93 8.81 -5.96
N PRO A 86 -2.78 9.10 -6.61
CA PRO A 86 -2.76 9.16 -8.07
C PRO A 86 -2.89 7.78 -8.72
N TRP A 87 -2.59 6.69 -8.02
CA TRP A 87 -2.68 5.33 -8.58
C TRP A 87 -4.13 4.89 -8.80
N LEU A 88 -5.05 5.13 -7.86
CA LEU A 88 -6.49 4.86 -8.06
C LEU A 88 -7.03 5.54 -9.33
N ARG A 89 -6.70 6.81 -9.53
CA ARG A 89 -7.09 7.56 -10.74
C ARG A 89 -6.44 6.98 -11.99
N ARG A 90 -5.17 6.57 -11.93
CA ARG A 90 -4.47 5.96 -13.06
C ARG A 90 -5.07 4.61 -13.46
N LEU A 91 -5.52 3.80 -12.51
CA LEU A 91 -6.21 2.54 -12.77
C LEU A 91 -7.49 2.77 -13.58
N ASP A 92 -8.34 3.71 -13.16
CA ASP A 92 -9.59 4.04 -13.88
C ASP A 92 -9.33 4.64 -15.27
N ILE A 93 -8.33 5.51 -15.38
CA ILE A 93 -7.90 6.05 -16.68
C ILE A 93 -7.38 4.93 -17.58
N CYS A 94 -6.60 3.99 -17.03
CA CYS A 94 -6.10 2.83 -17.77
C CYS A 94 -7.26 1.99 -18.31
N GLN A 95 -8.20 1.61 -17.43
CA GLN A 95 -9.39 0.84 -17.81
C GLN A 95 -10.19 1.52 -18.93
N SER A 96 -10.51 2.80 -18.76
CA SER A 96 -11.30 3.56 -19.74
C SER A 96 -10.56 3.83 -21.06
N THR A 97 -9.23 4.01 -21.02
CA THR A 97 -8.41 4.32 -22.20
C THR A 97 -8.14 3.07 -23.04
N PHE A 98 -7.77 1.97 -22.37
CA PHE A 98 -7.26 0.77 -23.04
C PHE A 98 -8.30 -0.34 -23.16
N GLY A 99 -9.47 -0.25 -22.51
CA GLY A 99 -10.52 -1.28 -22.63
C GLY A 99 -10.97 -1.55 -24.07
N ARG A 100 -10.87 -0.58 -24.98
CA ARG A 100 -11.17 -0.79 -26.42
C ARG A 100 -10.18 -1.72 -27.12
N THR A 101 -8.95 -1.82 -26.63
CA THR A 101 -7.87 -2.64 -27.19
C THR A 101 -7.56 -3.87 -26.34
N GLU A 102 -8.05 -3.91 -25.10
CA GLU A 102 -7.81 -4.98 -24.12
C GLU A 102 -9.15 -5.51 -23.60
N PRO A 103 -9.71 -6.58 -24.23
CA PRO A 103 -11.03 -7.09 -23.87
C PRO A 103 -11.16 -7.49 -22.41
N THR A 104 -10.15 -8.14 -21.82
CA THR A 104 -10.14 -8.53 -20.40
C THR A 104 -10.34 -7.33 -19.48
N LEU A 105 -9.71 -6.20 -19.79
CA LEU A 105 -9.84 -4.97 -19.02
C LEU A 105 -11.23 -4.32 -19.18
N ALA A 106 -11.82 -4.42 -20.38
CA ALA A 106 -13.19 -3.95 -20.64
C ALA A 106 -14.29 -4.86 -20.05
N GLU A 107 -13.97 -6.13 -19.80
CA GLU A 107 -14.88 -7.11 -19.23
C GLU A 107 -14.97 -7.03 -17.70
N LEU A 108 -14.07 -6.27 -17.04
CA LEU A 108 -14.18 -6.00 -15.62
C LEU A 108 -15.53 -5.34 -15.28
N PRO A 109 -16.35 -5.93 -14.39
CA PRO A 109 -17.67 -5.40 -14.07
C PRO A 109 -17.66 -4.11 -13.24
N GLU A 110 -16.60 -3.88 -12.47
CA GLU A 110 -16.44 -2.71 -11.59
C GLU A 110 -15.32 -1.78 -12.11
N LYS A 111 -15.20 -0.57 -11.55
CA LYS A 111 -14.02 0.24 -11.87
C LYS A 111 -12.78 -0.44 -11.31
N ALA A 112 -11.65 -0.27 -11.99
CA ALA A 112 -10.38 -0.80 -11.51
C ALA A 112 -10.04 -0.31 -10.08
N SER A 113 -10.38 0.94 -9.72
CA SER A 113 -10.23 1.42 -8.34
C SER A 113 -11.10 0.70 -7.31
N ASP A 114 -12.29 0.23 -7.69
CA ASP A 114 -13.26 -0.36 -6.75
C ASP A 114 -12.74 -1.70 -6.21
N TYR A 115 -11.99 -2.45 -7.03
CA TYR A 115 -11.26 -3.63 -6.57
C TYR A 115 -10.21 -3.33 -5.50
N VAL A 116 -9.57 -2.15 -5.57
CA VAL A 116 -8.59 -1.72 -4.57
C VAL A 116 -9.28 -1.48 -3.24
N HIS A 117 -10.36 -0.69 -3.24
CA HIS A 117 -11.22 -0.44 -2.07
C HIS A 117 -11.75 -1.73 -1.44
N ARG A 118 -12.11 -2.70 -2.27
CA ARG A 118 -12.71 -3.95 -1.78
C ARG A 118 -11.71 -4.88 -1.10
N GLN A 119 -10.42 -4.84 -1.47
CA GLN A 119 -9.49 -5.96 -1.19
C GLN A 119 -8.08 -5.57 -0.74
N LEU A 120 -7.66 -4.31 -0.90
CA LEU A 120 -6.27 -3.92 -0.70
C LEU A 120 -6.11 -2.87 0.40
N PHE A 121 -5.02 -3.00 1.16
CA PHE A 121 -4.71 -2.15 2.30
C PHE A 121 -3.25 -1.70 2.29
N PHE A 122 -2.98 -0.52 2.85
CA PHE A 122 -1.68 0.15 2.75
C PHE A 122 -1.27 0.74 4.10
N THR A 123 0.00 0.61 4.48
CA THR A 123 0.54 1.30 5.65
C THR A 123 1.25 2.58 5.21
N PRO A 124 0.76 3.77 5.61
CA PRO A 124 1.51 5.01 5.42
C PRO A 124 2.75 5.03 6.32
N PHE A 125 3.77 5.80 5.94
CA PHE A 125 4.84 6.14 6.87
C PHE A 125 4.34 7.16 7.91
N PRO A 126 4.89 7.18 9.14
CA PRO A 126 4.50 8.18 10.15
C PRO A 126 4.74 9.64 9.74
N THR A 127 5.47 9.90 8.67
CA THR A 127 5.70 11.24 8.11
C THR A 127 4.71 11.63 7.00
N GLU A 128 3.87 10.70 6.54
CA GLU A 128 2.87 10.97 5.50
C GLU A 128 1.61 11.61 6.10
N PRO A 129 0.92 12.49 5.35
CA PRO A 129 -0.26 13.19 5.84
C PRO A 129 -1.51 12.30 5.77
N VAL A 130 -1.70 11.40 6.73
CA VAL A 130 -2.76 10.36 6.69
C VAL A 130 -4.17 10.94 6.61
N GLY A 131 -4.47 12.04 7.32
CA GLY A 131 -5.78 12.69 7.21
C GLY A 131 -6.10 13.11 5.77
N TRP A 132 -5.12 13.68 5.06
CA TRP A 132 -5.27 14.02 3.64
C TRP A 132 -5.40 12.78 2.76
N LEU A 133 -4.69 11.69 3.06
CA LEU A 133 -4.85 10.44 2.30
C LEU A 133 -6.28 9.90 2.42
N ILE A 134 -6.85 9.93 3.64
CA ILE A 134 -8.24 9.54 3.90
C ILE A 134 -9.21 10.45 3.15
N ASP A 135 -8.98 11.77 3.13
CA ASP A 135 -9.83 12.71 2.40
C ASP A 135 -9.86 12.44 0.88
N GLU A 136 -8.72 12.05 0.29
CA GLU A 136 -8.60 11.82 -1.15
C GLU A 136 -9.10 10.44 -1.59
N CYS A 137 -8.94 9.43 -0.72
CA CYS A 137 -9.13 8.03 -1.07
C CYS A 137 -10.19 7.30 -0.25
N GLY A 138 -10.78 7.89 0.78
CA GLY A 138 -11.65 7.17 1.71
C GLY A 138 -10.91 6.54 2.90
N ASP A 139 -11.68 6.10 3.88
CA ASP A 139 -11.22 5.60 5.17
C ASP A 139 -11.04 4.07 5.23
N ASP A 140 -11.11 3.40 4.08
CA ASP A 140 -11.08 1.94 3.96
C ASP A 140 -9.71 1.36 3.57
N LEU A 141 -8.79 2.20 3.07
CA LEU A 141 -7.53 1.72 2.48
C LEU A 141 -6.32 1.72 3.42
N PHE A 142 -6.29 2.62 4.41
CA PHE A 142 -5.07 2.88 5.19
C PHE A 142 -5.17 2.25 6.57
N LEU A 143 -4.11 1.57 7.00
CA LEU A 143 -4.04 1.00 8.34
C LEU A 143 -2.75 1.39 9.07
N PHE A 144 -2.85 1.49 10.39
CA PHE A 144 -1.74 1.82 11.27
C PHE A 144 -0.67 0.73 11.26
N SER A 145 0.59 1.16 11.17
CA SER A 145 1.76 0.34 11.49
C SER A 145 2.79 1.20 12.21
N SER A 146 3.38 0.65 13.28
CA SER A 146 4.43 1.34 14.05
C SER A 146 5.82 1.16 13.45
N ASP A 147 6.00 0.13 12.62
CA ASP A 147 7.29 -0.28 12.08
C ASP A 147 8.36 -0.55 13.16
N TYR A 148 7.94 -1.00 14.35
CA TYR A 148 8.86 -1.30 15.44
C TYR A 148 9.71 -2.54 15.11
N PRO A 149 11.05 -2.54 15.32
CA PRO A 149 11.85 -1.52 16.01
C PRO A 149 12.64 -0.59 15.06
N HIS A 150 12.26 -0.51 13.79
CA HIS A 150 13.02 0.23 12.77
C HIS A 150 13.11 1.74 13.09
N PRO A 151 14.25 2.40 12.82
CA PRO A 151 14.38 3.85 12.98
C PRO A 151 13.34 4.67 12.20
N GLU A 152 12.87 4.14 11.07
CA GLU A 152 11.91 4.70 10.14
C GLU A 152 10.57 5.01 10.85
N GLY A 153 10.12 4.14 11.76
CA GLY A 153 8.96 4.34 12.64
C GLY A 153 9.13 5.48 13.65
N GLY A 154 10.36 5.91 13.93
CA GLY A 154 10.68 6.98 14.86
C GLY A 154 10.44 6.63 16.34
N LYS A 155 10.48 7.65 17.21
CA LYS A 155 10.34 7.47 18.67
C LYS A 155 8.89 7.55 19.18
N ASP A 156 8.00 8.11 18.39
CA ASP A 156 6.59 8.32 18.72
C ASP A 156 5.73 8.29 17.44
N PRO A 157 5.54 7.11 16.83
CA PRO A 157 4.73 6.96 15.63
C PRO A 157 3.26 7.35 15.88
N LEU A 158 2.72 7.01 17.05
CA LEU A 158 1.33 7.35 17.43
C LEU A 158 1.11 8.86 17.44
N GLY A 159 1.95 9.62 18.14
CA GLY A 159 1.81 11.08 18.20
C GLY A 159 1.94 11.75 16.82
N ARG A 160 2.68 11.17 15.89
CA ARG A 160 2.78 11.67 14.51
C ARG A 160 1.52 11.41 13.69
N PHE A 161 0.99 10.19 13.75
CA PHE A 161 -0.26 9.86 13.05
C PHE A 161 -1.43 10.68 13.60
N GLU A 162 -1.54 10.80 14.93
CA GLU A 162 -2.51 11.66 15.60
C GLU A 162 -2.49 13.10 15.07
N LYS A 163 -1.29 13.70 15.00
CA LYS A 163 -1.12 15.05 14.46
C LYS A 163 -1.55 15.17 12.99
N SER A 164 -1.36 14.11 12.20
CA SER A 164 -1.75 14.11 10.78
C SER A 164 -3.26 13.94 10.55
N MET A 165 -4.01 13.61 11.60
CA MET A 165 -5.43 13.28 11.57
C MET A 165 -6.27 14.15 12.53
N GLU A 166 -5.77 15.34 12.92
CA GLU A 166 -6.46 16.24 13.87
C GLU A 166 -7.90 16.57 13.44
N GLU A 167 -8.13 16.75 12.14
CA GLU A 167 -9.43 17.07 11.56
C GLU A 167 -10.18 15.83 11.02
N THR A 168 -9.59 14.64 11.12
CA THR A 168 -10.19 13.39 10.63
C THR A 168 -11.29 12.92 11.59
N PRO A 169 -12.50 12.59 11.11
CA PRO A 169 -13.58 12.08 11.95
C PRO A 169 -13.19 10.85 12.76
N GLU A 170 -13.74 10.72 13.97
CA GLU A 170 -13.45 9.61 14.89
C GLU A 170 -13.64 8.23 14.24
N GLY A 171 -14.73 8.01 13.51
CA GLY A 171 -14.96 6.74 12.82
C GLY A 171 -13.89 6.38 11.78
N ALA A 172 -13.37 7.36 11.03
CA ALA A 172 -12.29 7.11 10.07
C ALA A 172 -10.95 6.83 10.79
N ARG A 173 -10.73 7.46 11.95
CA ARG A 173 -9.57 7.16 12.80
C ARG A 173 -9.64 5.76 13.40
N ASP A 174 -10.82 5.32 13.84
CA ASP A 174 -11.05 3.96 14.34
C ASP A 174 -10.76 2.92 13.25
N ARG A 175 -11.21 3.19 12.02
CA ARG A 175 -10.87 2.36 10.87
C ARG A 175 -9.37 2.28 10.63
N PHE A 176 -8.67 3.41 10.64
CA PHE A 176 -7.22 3.44 10.47
C PHE A 176 -6.47 2.65 11.56
N TYR A 177 -6.85 2.81 12.83
CA TYR A 177 -6.14 2.18 13.95
C TYR A 177 -6.52 0.71 14.18
N LEU A 178 -7.72 0.29 13.78
CA LEU A 178 -8.24 -1.04 14.13
C LEU A 178 -8.98 -1.71 12.98
N ASP A 179 -10.06 -1.13 12.47
CA ASP A 179 -11.02 -1.90 11.67
C ASP A 179 -10.43 -2.32 10.32
N ASN A 180 -9.64 -1.49 9.66
CA ASN A 180 -9.01 -1.83 8.39
C ASN A 180 -8.02 -3.00 8.55
N TYR A 181 -7.28 -3.06 9.67
CA TYR A 181 -6.44 -4.21 9.98
C TYR A 181 -7.29 -5.46 10.23
N ALA A 182 -8.38 -5.33 11.00
CA ALA A 182 -9.28 -6.44 11.27
C ALA A 182 -9.95 -6.98 10.00
N GLU A 183 -10.37 -6.09 9.10
CA GLU A 183 -10.92 -6.42 7.79
C GLU A 183 -9.87 -7.10 6.90
N MET A 184 -8.65 -6.58 6.81
CA MET A 184 -7.57 -7.22 6.04
C MET A 184 -7.30 -8.66 6.52
N MET A 185 -7.15 -8.84 7.83
CA MET A 185 -6.82 -10.13 8.42
C MET A 185 -8.01 -11.11 8.41
N GLY A 186 -9.23 -10.59 8.45
CA GLY A 186 -10.45 -11.36 8.26
C GLY A 186 -10.60 -12.55 9.22
N PRO A 187 -11.09 -13.71 8.74
CA PRO A 187 -11.35 -14.88 9.58
C PRO A 187 -10.14 -15.40 10.37
N VAL A 188 -8.91 -15.05 9.99
CA VAL A 188 -7.69 -15.48 10.69
C VAL A 188 -7.59 -14.89 12.09
N LEU A 189 -8.26 -13.76 12.37
CA LEU A 189 -8.32 -13.19 13.72
C LEU A 189 -9.27 -13.93 14.66
N THR A 190 -10.11 -14.81 14.15
CA THR A 190 -11.05 -15.59 14.93
C THR A 190 -10.55 -17.04 14.97
N PRO A 191 -10.00 -17.53 16.10
CA PRO A 191 -9.62 -18.93 16.19
C PRO A 191 -10.83 -19.84 15.95
N ALA A 192 -10.66 -20.85 15.10
CA ALA A 192 -11.66 -21.89 14.85
C ALA A 192 -11.93 -22.76 16.09
#